data_AF-A0A934NCX2-F1
#
_entry.id   AF-A0A934NCX2-F1
#
_cell.length_a   1.000
_cell.length_b   1.000
_cell.length_c   1.000
_cell.angle_alpha   90.00
_cell.angle_beta   90.00
_cell.angle_gamma   90.00
#
_symmetry.space_group_name_H-M   'P 1'
#
loop_
_entity.id
_entity.type
_entity.pdbx_description
1 polymer ?
#
loop_
_entity_poly.entity_id
_entity_poly.type
_entity_poly.pdbx_seq_one_letter_code
_entity_poly.pdbx_strand_id
1 'polypeptide(L)'
;MGGIPYVLAGPTAAAGFLFGYPLKAGSAGSKILWVVSTPRNNAALEIQAQPSGSSEPLLKESRPADSGPGEIYPDGVAVPTAGCWHFSLQWATGHAELDLLYSSSSR
;
A
#
# COMPACT_ATOMS: atom_id res chain seq x y z
N MET A 1 -9.89 23.26 -6.16
CA MET A 1 -10.28 22.07 -5.38
C MET A 1 -9.23 21.00 -5.65
N GLY A 2 -8.42 20.63 -4.66
CA GLY A 2 -7.44 19.55 -4.79
C GLY A 2 -8.02 18.29 -4.18
N GLY A 3 -8.15 17.21 -4.97
CA GLY A 3 -8.54 15.90 -4.46
C GLY A 3 -7.36 15.17 -3.83
N ILE A 4 -7.62 14.21 -2.95
CA ILE A 4 -6.60 13.28 -2.46
C ILE A 4 -6.30 12.29 -3.59
N PRO A 5 -5.04 12.14 -4.03
CA PRO A 5 -4.67 11.10 -4.98
C PRO A 5 -5.00 9.72 -4.41
N TYR A 6 -5.56 8.85 -5.25
CA TYR A 6 -5.87 7.47 -4.88
C TYR A 6 -5.48 6.54 -6.01
N VAL A 7 -5.26 5.28 -5.64
CA VAL A 7 -5.02 4.16 -6.55
C VAL A 7 -6.04 3.08 -6.28
N LEU A 8 -6.41 2.34 -7.33
CA LEU A 8 -7.30 1.19 -7.23
C LEU A 8 -6.48 -0.08 -7.41
N ALA A 9 -6.88 -1.13 -6.70
CA ALA A 9 -6.24 -2.44 -6.72
C ALA A 9 -7.29 -3.54 -6.91
N GLY A 10 -6.86 -4.66 -7.49
CA GLY A 10 -7.71 -5.82 -7.77
C GLY A 10 -6.92 -7.12 -7.85
N PRO A 11 -7.57 -8.30 -7.89
CA PRO A 11 -8.95 -8.47 -8.31
C PRO A 11 -10.00 -8.29 -7.21
N THR A 12 -9.67 -8.48 -5.93
CA THR A 12 -10.58 -8.06 -4.85
C THR A 12 -10.46 -6.56 -4.70
N ALA A 13 -11.56 -5.82 -4.84
CA ALA A 13 -11.47 -4.36 -4.88
C ALA A 13 -10.84 -3.80 -3.59
N ALA A 14 -9.81 -2.98 -3.77
CA ALA A 14 -9.21 -2.19 -2.72
C ALA A 14 -8.76 -0.84 -3.29
N ALA A 15 -8.55 0.14 -2.42
CA ALA A 15 -8.04 1.45 -2.78
C ALA A 15 -6.96 1.90 -1.79
N GLY A 16 -5.94 2.58 -2.30
CA GLY A 16 -4.93 3.25 -1.49
C GLY A 16 -5.08 4.77 -1.62
N PHE A 17 -5.43 5.45 -0.53
CA PHE A 17 -5.47 6.92 -0.50
C PHE A 17 -4.09 7.45 -0.07
N LEU A 18 -3.49 8.28 -0.92
CA LEU A 18 -2.11 8.72 -0.77
C LEU A 18 -2.06 10.07 -0.07
N PHE A 19 -1.75 10.06 1.23
CA PHE A 19 -1.60 11.28 2.04
C PHE A 19 -0.22 11.92 1.90
N GLY A 20 0.79 11.15 1.46
CA GLY A 20 2.06 11.68 0.96
C GLY A 20 2.08 11.56 -0.57
N TYR A 21 2.00 12.69 -1.28
CA TYR A 21 2.13 12.70 -2.74
C TYR A 21 3.11 13.77 -3.23
N PRO A 22 4.09 13.42 -4.08
CA PRO A 22 4.44 12.06 -4.53
C PRO A 22 4.94 11.19 -3.36
N LEU A 23 4.82 9.86 -3.48
CA LEU A 23 5.43 8.91 -2.54
C LEU A 23 6.95 8.99 -2.67
N LYS A 24 7.69 8.95 -1.56
CA LYS A 24 9.16 9.15 -1.54
C LYS A 24 9.87 7.93 -0.99
N ALA A 25 10.81 7.40 -1.77
CA ALA A 25 11.67 6.29 -1.35
C ALA A 25 12.62 6.70 -0.20
N GLY A 26 12.97 5.74 0.64
CA GLY A 26 13.88 5.93 1.79
C GLY A 26 13.28 6.73 2.95
N SER A 27 12.01 7.11 2.88
CA SER A 27 11.31 7.81 3.96
C SER A 27 10.18 6.96 4.53
N ALA A 28 10.07 6.91 5.86
CA ALA A 28 8.90 6.36 6.56
C ALA A 28 7.63 7.25 6.44
N GLY A 29 7.66 8.24 5.53
CA GLY A 29 6.62 9.26 5.39
C GLY A 29 5.58 8.99 4.32
N SER A 30 5.68 7.87 3.60
CA SER A 30 4.73 7.49 2.54
C SER A 30 3.43 6.99 3.16
N LYS A 31 2.60 7.92 3.65
CA LYS A 31 1.33 7.61 4.32
C LYS A 31 0.27 7.20 3.30
N ILE A 32 -0.18 5.96 3.41
CA ILE A 32 -1.23 5.37 2.60
C ILE A 32 -2.34 4.89 3.54
N LEU A 33 -3.60 5.16 3.21
CA LEU A 33 -4.74 4.50 3.84
C LEU A 33 -5.28 3.47 2.85
N TRP A 34 -5.11 2.19 3.19
CA TRP A 34 -5.74 1.11 2.45
C TRP A 34 -7.19 0.97 2.88
N VAL A 35 -8.09 0.91 1.91
CA VAL A 35 -9.52 0.61 2.09
C VAL A 35 -9.82 -0.64 1.29
N VAL A 36 -10.40 -1.66 1.93
CA VAL A 36 -10.71 -2.94 1.29
C VAL A 36 -12.22 -3.14 1.16
N SER A 37 -12.66 -3.85 0.12
CA SER A 37 -14.10 -4.02 -0.17
C SER A 37 -14.78 -5.17 0.57
N THR A 38 -14.01 -6.05 1.20
CA THR A 38 -14.53 -7.23 1.93
C THR A 38 -14.20 -7.15 3.42
N PRO A 39 -15.04 -7.74 4.30
CA PRO A 39 -14.78 -7.75 5.72
C PRO A 39 -13.40 -8.33 6.04
N ARG A 40 -12.60 -7.58 6.79
CA ARG A 40 -11.26 -8.04 7.23
C ARG A 40 -11.32 -9.01 8.40
N ASN A 41 -12.44 -9.15 9.11
CA ASN A 41 -12.65 -10.17 10.15
C ASN A 41 -11.50 -10.25 11.17
N ASN A 42 -10.95 -9.10 11.58
CA ASN A 42 -9.76 -8.97 12.44
C ASN A 42 -8.45 -9.55 11.88
N ALA A 43 -8.40 -9.96 10.62
CA ALA A 43 -7.18 -10.40 9.95
C ALA A 43 -6.28 -9.20 9.62
N ALA A 44 -4.98 -9.36 9.84
CA ALA A 44 -3.99 -8.38 9.41
C ALA A 44 -4.01 -8.23 7.88
N LEU A 45 -3.54 -7.07 7.41
CA LEU A 45 -3.17 -6.86 6.02
C LEU A 45 -1.71 -7.25 5.86
N GLU A 46 -1.47 -8.28 5.06
CA GLU A 46 -0.13 -8.68 4.62
C GLU A 46 0.19 -7.96 3.31
N ILE A 47 1.35 -7.32 3.26
CA ILE A 47 1.83 -6.53 2.14
C ILE A 47 3.15 -7.12 1.69
N GLN A 48 3.26 -7.47 0.41
CA GLN A 48 4.54 -7.79 -0.23
C GLN A 48 4.81 -6.77 -1.31
N ALA A 49 6.04 -6.29 -1.41
CA ALA A 49 6.41 -5.34 -2.45
C ALA A 49 7.75 -5.66 -3.10
N GLN A 50 7.82 -5.41 -4.40
CA GLN A 50 9.04 -5.56 -5.21
C GLN A 50 9.17 -4.48 -6.27
N PRO A 51 10.40 -4.11 -6.68
CA PRO A 51 10.59 -3.26 -7.84
C PRO A 51 9.97 -3.93 -9.07
N SER A 52 9.32 -3.15 -9.92
CA SER A 52 8.75 -3.66 -11.17
C SER A 52 9.81 -4.38 -12.00
N GLY A 53 9.54 -5.64 -12.37
CA GLY A 53 10.47 -6.50 -13.12
C GLY A 53 11.46 -7.30 -12.26
N SER A 54 11.44 -7.15 -10.93
CA SER A 54 12.10 -8.07 -10.00
C SER A 54 11.29 -9.36 -9.85
N SER A 55 11.96 -10.48 -9.58
CA SER A 55 11.32 -11.78 -9.27
C SER A 55 11.28 -12.09 -7.77
N GLU A 56 11.94 -11.29 -6.93
CA GLU A 56 12.01 -11.50 -5.49
C GLU A 56 11.39 -10.31 -4.73
N PRO A 57 10.46 -10.57 -3.78
CA PRO A 57 9.91 -9.54 -2.91
C PRO A 57 10.98 -9.00 -1.98
N LEU A 58 11.28 -7.71 -2.11
CA LEU A 58 12.23 -7.03 -1.25
C LEU A 58 11.60 -6.61 0.08
N LEU A 59 10.27 -6.50 0.15
CA LEU A 59 9.56 -6.06 1.34
C LEU A 59 8.41 -7.00 1.66
N LYS A 60 8.27 -7.30 2.95
CA LYS A 60 7.14 -8.00 3.54
C LYS A 60 6.77 -7.27 4.82
N GLU A 61 5.55 -6.75 4.88
CA GLU A 61 5.05 -6.01 6.02
C GLU A 61 3.66 -6.52 6.42
N SER A 62 3.35 -6.43 7.70
CA SER A 62 2.03 -6.75 8.23
C SER A 62 1.46 -5.53 8.96
N ARG A 63 0.17 -5.28 8.77
CA ARG A 63 -0.57 -4.20 9.44
C ARG A 63 -1.76 -4.75 10.22
N PRO A 64 -1.85 -4.48 11.52
CA PRO A 64 -2.94 -5.01 12.34
C PRO A 64 -4.29 -4.44 11.91
N ALA A 65 -5.34 -5.22 12.17
CA ALA A 65 -6.72 -4.83 11.94
C ALA A 65 -7.29 -3.97 13.09
N ASP A 66 -6.51 -3.05 13.65
CA ASP A 66 -6.84 -2.29 14.87
C ASP A 66 -7.38 -0.87 14.64
N SER A 67 -7.57 -0.49 13.37
CA SER A 67 -8.08 0.81 12.96
C SER A 67 -9.57 0.76 12.58
N GLY A 68 -10.31 1.86 12.78
CA GLY A 68 -11.73 1.95 12.45
C GLY A 68 -12.33 3.34 12.67
N PRO A 69 -13.59 3.56 12.24
CA PRO A 69 -14.53 2.58 11.69
C PRO A 69 -14.21 2.13 10.25
N GLY A 70 -14.68 0.93 9.87
CA GLY A 70 -14.64 0.43 8.49
C GLY A 70 -13.53 -0.58 8.17
N GLU A 71 -13.43 -0.96 6.90
CA GLU A 71 -12.48 -1.95 6.39
C GLU A 71 -11.18 -1.27 5.93
N ILE A 72 -10.38 -0.79 6.89
CA ILE A 72 -9.22 0.08 6.63
C ILE A 72 -7.94 -0.36 7.34
N TYR A 73 -6.80 -0.04 6.73
CA TYR A 73 -5.45 -0.21 7.29
C TYR A 73 -4.61 1.05 7.01
N PRO A 74 -4.26 1.85 8.04
CA PRO A 74 -3.26 2.90 7.91
C PRO A 74 -1.88 2.28 7.71
N ASP A 75 -1.12 2.86 6.79
CA ASP A 75 0.15 2.31 6.38
C ASP A 75 1.17 3.40 6.01
N GLY A 76 2.44 3.04 6.12
CA GLY A 76 3.62 3.85 5.88
C GLY A 76 4.71 3.11 5.11
N VAL A 77 4.37 2.16 4.21
CA VAL A 77 5.38 1.32 3.53
C VAL A 77 6.48 2.18 2.91
N ALA A 78 7.69 1.98 3.43
CA ALA A 78 8.89 2.69 3.05
C ALA A 78 9.69 1.82 2.08
N VAL A 79 9.61 2.12 0.79
CA VAL A 79 10.44 1.42 -0.20
C VAL A 79 11.87 1.98 -0.22
N PRO A 80 12.91 1.15 -0.41
CA PRO A 80 14.31 1.59 -0.31
C PRO A 80 14.77 2.44 -1.49
N THR A 81 14.19 2.26 -2.68
CA THR A 81 14.64 2.92 -3.91
C THR A 81 13.49 3.54 -4.67
N ALA A 82 13.78 4.65 -5.37
CA ALA A 82 12.82 5.27 -6.27
C ALA A 82 12.54 4.35 -7.48
N GLY A 83 11.35 4.47 -8.05
CA GLY A 83 10.92 3.67 -9.19
C GLY A 83 9.48 3.17 -9.03
N CYS A 84 9.05 2.35 -9.98
CA CYS A 84 7.78 1.66 -9.92
C CYS A 84 7.92 0.40 -9.06
N TRP A 85 7.01 0.21 -8.13
CA TRP A 85 6.97 -0.92 -7.23
C TRP A 85 5.63 -1.63 -7.35
N HIS A 86 5.68 -2.95 -7.49
CA HIS A 86 4.52 -3.82 -7.48
C HIS A 86 4.20 -4.24 -6.05
N PHE A 87 2.93 -4.15 -5.68
CA PHE A 87 2.41 -4.45 -4.35
C PHE A 87 1.35 -5.55 -4.43
N SER A 88 1.55 -6.59 -3.62
CA SER A 88 0.58 -7.63 -3.34
C SER A 88 0.01 -7.44 -1.94
N LEU A 89 -1.31 -7.33 -1.87
CA LEU A 89 -2.09 -7.12 -0.66
C LEU A 89 -2.93 -8.37 -0.40
N GLN A 90 -2.88 -8.88 0.83
CA GLN A 90 -3.69 -10.01 1.26
C GLN A 90 -4.30 -9.71 2.64
N TRP A 91 -5.62 -9.89 2.78
CA TRP A 91 -6.33 -9.78 4.05
C TRP A 91 -7.44 -10.82 4.06
N ALA A 92 -7.73 -11.46 5.19
CA ALA A 92 -8.83 -12.45 5.30
C ALA A 92 -8.98 -13.34 4.05
N THR A 93 -10.06 -13.15 3.27
CA THR A 93 -10.29 -13.83 1.98
C THR A 93 -10.00 -12.97 0.74
N GLY A 94 -9.67 -11.69 0.93
CA GLY A 94 -9.40 -10.73 -0.14
C GLY A 94 -7.92 -10.65 -0.51
N HIS A 95 -7.67 -10.47 -1.79
CA HIS A 95 -6.34 -10.22 -2.35
C HIS A 95 -6.41 -9.17 -3.46
N ALA A 96 -5.40 -8.32 -3.52
CA ALA A 96 -5.31 -7.27 -4.51
C ALA A 96 -3.85 -6.96 -4.88
N GLU A 97 -3.65 -6.55 -6.12
CA GLU A 97 -2.36 -6.16 -6.67
C GLU A 97 -2.47 -4.73 -7.22
N LEU A 98 -1.39 -3.97 -7.13
CA LEU A 98 -1.27 -2.66 -7.75
C LEU A 98 0.20 -2.26 -7.93
N ASP A 99 0.41 -1.21 -8.74
CA ASP A 99 1.71 -0.58 -8.89
C ASP A 99 1.71 0.84 -8.29
N LEU A 100 2.77 1.18 -7.55
CA LEU A 100 3.00 2.50 -6.97
C LEU A 100 4.31 3.10 -7.47
N LEU A 101 4.28 4.37 -7.87
CA LEU A 101 5.46 5.12 -8.26
C LEU A 101 6.04 5.90 -7.08
N TYR A 102 7.29 5.59 -6.71
CA TYR A 102 8.04 6.32 -5.70
C TYR A 102 9.09 7.21 -6.35
N SER A 103 9.12 8.50 -5.96
CA SER A 103 10.17 9.43 -6.35
C SER A 103 11.38 9.31 -5.42
N SER A 104 12.54 9.83 -5.86
CA SER A 104 13.68 9.98 -4.96
C SER A 104 13.33 10.94 -3.82
N SER A 105 13.81 10.64 -2.61
CA SER A 105 13.87 11.67 -1.57
C SER A 105 14.98 12.64 -1.97
N SER A 106 14.62 13.88 -2.32
CA SER A 106 15.61 14.95 -2.39
C SER A 106 16.28 15.08 -1.01
N ARG A 107 17.61 15.23 -0.99
CA ARG A 107 18.33 15.64 0.24
C ARG A 107 17.85 17.00 0.71
#